data_AF-A0A1P6BIF5-F1
#
_entry.id   AF-A0A1P6BIF5-F1
#
_cell.length_a   1.000
_cell.length_b   1.000
_cell.length_c   1.000
_cell.angle_alpha   90.00
_cell.angle_beta   90.00
_cell.angle_gamma   90.00
#
_symmetry.space_group_name_H-M   'P 1'
#
loop_
_entity.id
_entity.type
_entity.pdbx_description
1 polymer ?
#
loop_
_entity_poly.entity_id
_entity_poly.type
_entity_poly.pdbx_seq_one_letter_code
_entity_poly.pdbx_strand_id
1 'polypeptide(L)'
;MTETETKVTTAIDEAPYTNSPVAESKLPTSVNSDEDIPAVDADVKDLSTLEPKELEAKEKVPESRKDPREDPIGWVNSLIPGAVHKVNYRLLDWAQQLAIEEEGKRQTLPGKSDAVTKNQFLSFLRDGSLLAKLANRLQPGTIETIHEGDAAKDKANQTSNINAFINFVKEKAGLSEEQVFTAADLQEKGKAGYQAVFNTLMQLALKAQGIFEQKGIDVEQLIQTASQVVPTNLVQTILNFFRRAQPTQTPKKLAKEAEEKDKAATIEKVAEEKQTEDEVCKKVDVQAGVDTPAVAVH
;
A
#
# COMPACT_ATOMS: atom_id res chain seq x y z
N MET A 1 -39.19 48.52 11.20
CA MET A 1 -38.10 49.50 10.94
C MET A 1 -37.06 48.75 10.12
N THR A 2 -37.35 48.66 8.81
CA THR A 2 -36.62 49.31 7.68
C THR A 2 -35.24 48.65 7.48
N GLU A 3 -35.09 47.67 6.57
CA GLU A 3 -34.85 47.84 5.10
C GLU A 3 -33.55 48.65 4.84
N THR A 4 -32.60 48.30 3.99
CA THR A 4 -32.71 47.76 2.61
C THR A 4 -31.32 47.32 2.08
N GLU A 5 -31.33 46.38 1.14
CA GLU A 5 -30.20 45.94 0.29
C GLU A 5 -29.62 47.03 -0.62
N THR A 6 -28.38 46.86 -1.10
CA THR A 6 -27.98 47.33 -2.45
C THR A 6 -26.87 46.44 -3.04
N LYS A 7 -27.15 45.89 -4.22
CA LYS A 7 -26.27 45.15 -5.14
C LYS A 7 -25.87 46.08 -6.28
N VAL A 8 -24.59 46.06 -6.70
CA VAL A 8 -24.14 46.64 -7.98
C VAL A 8 -23.17 45.68 -8.67
N THR A 9 -23.55 45.26 -9.87
CA THR A 9 -22.76 44.54 -10.87
C THR A 9 -22.16 45.56 -11.84
N THR A 10 -20.90 45.39 -12.27
CA THR A 10 -20.40 46.01 -13.50
C THR A 10 -19.52 45.02 -14.27
N ALA A 11 -19.80 44.84 -15.55
CA ALA A 11 -19.06 44.06 -16.54
C ALA A 11 -18.46 45.03 -17.59
N ILE A 12 -17.20 44.81 -17.97
CA ILE A 12 -16.38 45.50 -19.00
C ILE A 12 -15.24 44.50 -19.30
N ASP A 13 -14.71 44.18 -20.48
CA ASP A 13 -14.96 44.44 -21.91
C ASP A 13 -13.90 43.62 -22.71
N GLU A 14 -14.08 43.52 -24.02
CA GLU A 14 -13.35 42.85 -25.11
C GLU A 14 -11.79 43.04 -25.10
N ALA A 15 -10.91 42.32 -25.82
CA ALA A 15 -10.91 41.85 -27.21
C ALA A 15 -9.68 40.91 -27.49
N PRO A 16 -9.55 40.27 -28.68
CA PRO A 16 -8.67 39.11 -28.95
C PRO A 16 -7.42 39.42 -29.82
N TYR A 17 -6.43 38.51 -29.82
CA TYR A 17 -5.33 38.48 -30.82
C TYR A 17 -5.07 37.06 -31.35
N THR A 18 -4.90 37.02 -32.68
CA THR A 18 -4.77 35.87 -33.61
C THR A 18 -3.37 35.85 -34.25
N ASN A 19 -3.00 34.68 -34.82
CA ASN A 19 -1.94 34.40 -35.83
C ASN A 19 -0.47 34.42 -35.34
N SER A 20 0.50 33.59 -35.78
CA SER A 20 0.63 32.48 -36.74
C SER A 20 2.06 31.85 -36.60
N PRO A 21 2.38 30.71 -37.25
CA PRO A 21 3.56 29.85 -36.99
C PRO A 21 4.75 30.08 -37.96
N VAL A 22 5.89 29.34 -37.81
CA VAL A 22 6.80 28.79 -38.88
C VAL A 22 8.22 28.39 -38.37
N ALA A 23 8.77 27.32 -39.00
CA ALA A 23 10.18 26.87 -39.15
C ALA A 23 10.86 26.16 -37.95
N GLU A 24 11.17 24.85 -37.97
CA GLU A 24 11.94 24.01 -38.92
C GLU A 24 13.45 24.32 -38.92
N SER A 25 14.23 23.44 -38.25
CA SER A 25 15.69 23.42 -38.29
C SER A 25 16.18 22.03 -38.76
N LYS A 26 17.15 22.07 -39.66
CA LYS A 26 17.57 21.04 -40.62
C LYS A 26 18.64 20.07 -40.08
N LEU A 27 18.62 18.86 -40.67
CA LEU A 27 19.69 17.88 -41.03
C LEU A 27 21.10 18.49 -41.35
N PRO A 28 22.18 17.74 -41.77
CA PRO A 28 22.33 16.28 -42.07
C PRO A 28 23.72 15.59 -41.76
N THR A 29 23.75 14.24 -41.87
CA THR A 29 24.69 13.33 -42.61
C THR A 29 26.24 13.26 -42.39
N SER A 30 26.76 12.04 -42.13
CA SER A 30 27.94 11.42 -42.80
C SER A 30 27.96 9.87 -42.62
N VAL A 31 27.54 9.03 -43.58
CA VAL A 31 28.31 8.26 -44.62
C VAL A 31 29.68 7.68 -44.19
N ASN A 32 29.86 6.34 -44.18
CA ASN A 32 30.70 5.49 -45.09
C ASN A 32 31.63 4.60 -44.20
N SER A 33 32.09 3.37 -44.46
CA SER A 33 32.02 2.37 -45.54
C SER A 33 32.58 1.03 -45.00
N ASP A 34 32.26 -0.08 -45.67
CA ASP A 34 32.88 -1.41 -45.62
C ASP A 34 34.41 -1.43 -45.48
N GLU A 35 34.95 -2.40 -44.71
CA GLU A 35 36.21 -3.09 -45.07
C GLU A 35 36.28 -4.52 -44.50
N ASP A 36 36.50 -5.43 -45.44
CA ASP A 36 36.73 -6.88 -45.40
C ASP A 36 38.06 -7.24 -44.71
N ILE A 37 38.10 -8.21 -43.78
CA ILE A 37 39.36 -8.90 -43.39
C ILE A 37 39.08 -10.40 -43.13
N PRO A 38 39.88 -11.34 -43.67
CA PRO A 38 39.49 -12.72 -43.96
C PRO A 38 39.86 -13.75 -42.88
N ALA A 39 39.31 -14.94 -43.05
CA ALA A 39 39.62 -16.17 -42.34
C ALA A 39 41.11 -16.57 -42.44
N VAL A 40 41.69 -16.91 -41.29
CA VAL A 40 42.96 -17.66 -41.18
C VAL A 40 42.74 -18.85 -40.24
N ASP A 41 42.78 -20.05 -40.84
CA ASP A 41 43.00 -21.33 -40.17
C ASP A 41 44.45 -21.41 -39.68
N ALA A 42 44.67 -21.79 -38.41
CA ALA A 42 45.89 -22.47 -37.96
C ALA A 42 45.74 -23.01 -36.52
N ASP A 43 45.64 -24.33 -36.44
CA ASP A 43 46.36 -25.22 -35.52
C ASP A 43 46.47 -24.91 -34.00
N VAL A 44 45.84 -25.81 -33.22
CA VAL A 44 46.45 -26.63 -32.14
C VAL A 44 47.28 -25.91 -31.07
N LYS A 45 46.73 -25.81 -29.85
CA LYS A 45 47.23 -26.53 -28.65
C LYS A 45 46.46 -26.21 -27.36
N ASP A 46 46.37 -27.25 -26.54
CA ASP A 46 46.22 -27.25 -25.08
C ASP A 46 44.96 -26.70 -24.42
N LEU A 47 44.11 -27.67 -24.10
CA LEU A 47 43.24 -27.76 -22.94
C LEU A 47 44.06 -27.56 -21.64
N SER A 48 43.96 -26.41 -20.96
CA SER A 48 44.17 -26.28 -19.51
C SER A 48 43.85 -24.86 -19.02
N THR A 49 43.06 -24.77 -17.94
CA THR A 49 42.96 -23.61 -17.04
C THR A 49 42.01 -22.48 -17.49
N LEU A 50 40.71 -22.71 -17.34
CA LEU A 50 39.75 -21.64 -17.09
C LEU A 50 39.76 -21.36 -15.58
N GLU A 51 40.45 -20.29 -15.18
CA GLU A 51 40.31 -19.71 -13.84
C GLU A 51 38.89 -19.13 -13.67
N PRO A 52 38.14 -19.51 -12.62
CA PRO A 52 36.90 -18.84 -12.29
C PRO A 52 37.23 -17.50 -11.63
N LYS A 53 37.29 -16.45 -12.44
CA LYS A 53 37.33 -15.07 -11.98
C LYS A 53 35.89 -14.57 -11.81
N GLU A 54 35.17 -15.07 -10.81
CA GLU A 54 33.80 -14.61 -10.59
C GLU A 54 33.30 -14.77 -9.14
N LEU A 55 32.86 -13.62 -8.62
CA LEU A 55 31.95 -13.44 -7.48
C LEU A 55 32.57 -13.49 -6.08
N GLU A 56 33.32 -12.44 -5.74
CA GLU A 56 33.22 -11.89 -4.38
C GLU A 56 31.75 -11.51 -4.14
N ALA A 57 31.00 -12.44 -3.55
CA ALA A 57 29.75 -12.16 -2.90
C ALA A 57 30.06 -11.24 -1.71
N LYS A 58 30.07 -9.92 -1.95
CA LYS A 58 29.88 -8.93 -0.89
C LYS A 58 28.54 -9.25 -0.25
N GLU A 59 28.61 -9.99 0.86
CA GLU A 59 27.56 -10.16 1.84
C GLU A 59 26.97 -8.77 2.11
N LYS A 60 25.81 -8.49 1.50
CA LYS A 60 25.03 -7.30 1.83
C LYS A 60 24.59 -7.49 3.27
N VAL A 61 25.36 -6.91 4.18
CA VAL A 61 24.93 -6.60 5.55
C VAL A 61 23.48 -6.12 5.44
N PRO A 62 22.53 -6.75 6.16
CA PRO A 62 21.12 -6.40 6.05
C PRO A 62 20.99 -4.89 6.29
N GLU A 63 20.58 -4.15 5.25
CA GLU A 63 20.38 -2.70 5.34
C GLU A 63 19.53 -2.44 6.58
N SER A 64 20.08 -1.63 7.50
CA SER A 64 19.40 -1.19 8.71
C SER A 64 17.98 -0.79 8.37
N ARG A 65 16.99 -1.41 9.02
CA ARG A 65 15.58 -1.12 8.80
C ARG A 65 15.37 0.38 8.93
N LYS A 66 15.11 1.06 7.81
CA LYS A 66 14.85 2.50 7.79
C LYS A 66 13.57 2.77 8.58
N ASP A 67 13.58 3.75 9.47
CA ASP A 67 12.38 4.13 10.21
C ASP A 67 11.55 5.10 9.35
N PRO A 68 10.24 4.84 9.12
CA PRO A 68 9.35 5.77 8.43
C PRO A 68 9.30 7.18 9.06
N ARG A 69 9.65 7.34 10.34
CA ARG A 69 9.69 8.64 11.02
C ARG A 69 10.87 9.51 10.59
N GLU A 70 12.00 8.88 10.27
CA GLU A 70 13.23 9.58 9.89
C GLU A 70 13.33 9.74 8.38
N ASP A 71 13.04 8.67 7.64
CA ASP A 71 13.12 8.64 6.18
C ASP A 71 11.91 7.90 5.58
N PRO A 72 10.73 8.58 5.46
CA PRO A 72 9.55 8.01 4.84
C PRO A 72 9.79 7.39 3.46
N ILE A 73 10.67 8.03 2.67
CA ILE A 73 10.92 7.70 1.28
C ILE A 73 11.84 6.50 1.16
N GLY A 74 12.96 6.51 1.88
CA GLY A 74 13.83 5.35 1.93
C GLY A 74 13.12 4.15 2.56
N TRP A 75 12.29 4.35 3.58
CA TRP A 75 11.48 3.27 4.16
C TRP A 75 10.52 2.69 3.13
N VAL A 76 9.66 3.48 2.49
CA VAL A 76 8.69 2.95 1.52
C VAL A 76 9.36 2.31 0.30
N ASN A 77 10.55 2.78 -0.09
CA ASN A 77 11.34 2.16 -1.16
C ASN A 77 12.01 0.84 -0.76
N SER A 78 12.20 0.58 0.54
CA SER A 78 12.71 -0.70 1.04
C SER A 78 11.63 -1.80 1.07
N LEU A 79 10.35 -1.41 0.99
CA LEU A 79 9.22 -2.33 1.05
C LEU A 79 8.98 -3.01 -0.30
N ILE A 80 8.55 -4.27 -0.25
CA ILE A 80 8.03 -4.97 -1.44
C ILE A 80 6.74 -4.31 -1.95
N PRO A 81 6.40 -4.42 -3.24
CA PRO A 81 5.24 -3.72 -3.82
C PRO A 81 3.91 -3.96 -3.08
N GLY A 82 3.66 -5.19 -2.64
CA GLY A 82 2.45 -5.50 -1.86
C GLY A 82 2.36 -4.75 -0.54
N ALA A 83 3.48 -4.63 0.19
CA ALA A 83 3.56 -3.87 1.42
C ALA A 83 3.35 -2.37 1.16
N VAL A 84 3.98 -1.82 0.12
CA VAL A 84 3.74 -0.43 -0.32
C VAL A 84 2.26 -0.18 -0.58
N HIS A 85 1.56 -1.13 -1.21
CA HIS A 85 0.13 -0.95 -1.50
C HIS A 85 -0.73 -0.91 -0.24
N LYS A 86 -0.41 -1.71 0.78
CA LYS A 86 -1.09 -1.66 2.07
C LYS A 86 -0.79 -0.37 2.83
N VAL A 87 0.45 0.09 2.81
CA VAL A 87 0.87 1.37 3.41
C VAL A 87 0.14 2.54 2.76
N ASN A 88 0.04 2.56 1.42
CA ASN A 88 -0.72 3.57 0.69
C ASN A 88 -2.18 3.62 1.13
N TYR A 89 -2.82 2.45 1.28
CA TYR A 89 -4.20 2.40 1.76
C TYR A 89 -4.32 3.01 3.15
N ARG A 90 -3.46 2.62 4.10
CA ARG A 90 -3.47 3.16 5.47
C ARG A 90 -3.27 4.67 5.52
N LEU A 91 -2.40 5.22 4.68
CA LEU A 91 -2.17 6.65 4.62
C LEU A 91 -3.38 7.41 4.06
N LEU A 92 -4.04 6.89 3.01
CA LEU A 92 -5.28 7.48 2.50
C LEU A 92 -6.44 7.34 3.49
N ASP A 93 -6.54 6.20 4.16
CA ASP A 93 -7.55 5.91 5.17
C ASP A 93 -7.43 6.88 6.35
N TRP A 94 -6.21 7.10 6.85
CA TRP A 94 -5.93 8.15 7.84
C TRP A 94 -6.39 9.53 7.36
N ALA A 95 -5.97 9.94 6.15
CA ALA A 95 -6.31 11.26 5.61
C ALA A 95 -7.82 11.45 5.48
N GLN A 96 -8.53 10.42 5.01
CA GLN A 96 -9.98 10.46 4.83
C GLN A 96 -10.76 10.41 6.16
N GLN A 97 -10.35 9.57 7.10
CA GLN A 97 -10.96 9.52 8.43
C GLN A 97 -10.84 10.85 9.16
N LEU A 98 -9.70 11.52 9.00
CA LEU A 98 -9.50 12.83 9.60
C LEU A 98 -10.31 13.89 8.85
N ALA A 99 -10.16 13.99 7.53
CA ALA A 99 -10.83 15.01 6.72
C ALA A 99 -12.37 14.94 6.75
N ILE A 100 -12.95 13.75 6.93
CA ILE A 100 -14.39 13.51 6.87
C ILE A 100 -14.83 12.70 8.10
N GLU A 101 -15.43 13.40 9.07
CA GLU A 101 -15.88 12.79 10.33
C GLU A 101 -17.00 11.77 10.10
N GLU A 102 -17.96 12.10 9.24
CA GLU A 102 -19.08 11.24 8.91
C GLU A 102 -18.66 10.09 7.98
N GLU A 103 -18.71 8.86 8.50
CA GLU A 103 -18.34 7.66 7.74
C GLU A 103 -19.14 7.50 6.44
N GLY A 104 -20.43 7.84 6.43
CA GLY A 104 -21.30 7.74 5.25
C GLY A 104 -20.97 8.74 4.12
N LYS A 105 -20.18 9.79 4.41
CA LYS A 105 -19.72 10.76 3.39
C LYS A 105 -18.34 10.43 2.85
N ARG A 106 -17.67 9.39 3.38
CA ARG A 106 -16.34 8.96 2.91
C ARG A 106 -16.47 8.27 1.56
N GLN A 107 -15.58 8.63 0.64
CA GLN A 107 -15.43 7.94 -0.63
C GLN A 107 -14.77 6.58 -0.40
N THR A 108 -15.21 5.57 -1.14
CA THR A 108 -14.55 4.26 -1.13
C THR A 108 -13.12 4.41 -1.65
N LEU A 109 -12.13 4.02 -0.83
CA LEU A 109 -10.75 4.03 -1.26
C LEU A 109 -10.54 3.06 -2.44
N PRO A 110 -9.67 3.40 -3.40
CA PRO A 110 -9.43 2.54 -4.55
C PRO A 110 -8.70 1.25 -4.14
N GLY A 111 -8.65 0.29 -5.05
CA GLY A 111 -7.93 -0.96 -4.84
C GLY A 111 -8.81 -2.10 -4.35
N LYS A 112 -8.18 -3.21 -3.97
CA LYS A 112 -8.86 -4.42 -3.48
C LYS A 112 -8.14 -4.87 -2.20
N SER A 113 -8.90 -5.39 -1.24
CA SER A 113 -8.34 -5.93 0.02
C SER A 113 -7.35 -4.97 0.68
N ASP A 114 -7.74 -3.71 0.88
CA ASP A 114 -6.93 -2.66 1.51
C ASP A 114 -5.56 -2.43 0.86
N ALA A 115 -5.44 -2.66 -0.44
CA ALA A 115 -4.21 -2.49 -1.21
C ALA A 115 -4.39 -1.47 -2.32
N VAL A 116 -3.74 -0.32 -2.18
CA VAL A 116 -3.77 0.81 -3.13
C VAL A 116 -2.45 0.89 -3.89
N THR A 117 -2.47 0.67 -5.20
CA THR A 117 -1.27 0.84 -6.03
C THR A 117 -0.79 2.29 -6.05
N LYS A 118 0.50 2.53 -6.38
CA LYS A 118 1.04 3.90 -6.51
C LYS A 118 0.22 4.78 -7.47
N ASN A 119 -0.29 4.21 -8.56
CA ASN A 119 -1.15 4.91 -9.52
C ASN A 119 -2.49 5.26 -8.90
N GLN A 120 -3.15 4.31 -8.23
CA GLN A 120 -4.43 4.56 -7.57
C GLN A 120 -4.31 5.60 -6.46
N PHE A 121 -3.20 5.58 -5.71
CA PHE A 121 -2.90 6.57 -4.68
C PHE A 121 -2.87 7.99 -5.28
N LEU A 122 -2.11 8.17 -6.37
CA LEU A 122 -2.03 9.45 -7.07
C LEU A 122 -3.37 9.85 -7.70
N SER A 123 -4.04 8.92 -8.38
CA SER A 123 -5.33 9.20 -9.03
C SER A 123 -6.41 9.62 -8.03
N PHE A 124 -6.43 9.05 -6.83
CA PHE A 124 -7.41 9.37 -5.80
C PHE A 124 -7.20 10.77 -5.20
N LEU A 125 -5.96 11.25 -5.15
CA LEU A 125 -5.63 12.58 -4.64
C LEU A 125 -5.64 13.66 -5.73
N ARG A 126 -5.70 13.26 -7.01
CA ARG A 126 -5.48 14.13 -8.18
C ARG A 126 -6.43 15.31 -8.26
N ASP A 127 -7.65 15.18 -7.74
CA ASP A 127 -8.64 16.25 -7.76
C ASP A 127 -8.39 17.33 -6.68
N GLY A 128 -7.49 17.04 -5.73
CA GLY A 128 -7.15 17.88 -4.59
C GLY A 128 -8.25 18.02 -3.54
N SER A 129 -9.43 17.42 -3.72
CA SER A 129 -10.59 17.68 -2.85
C SER A 129 -10.38 17.11 -1.44
N LEU A 130 -9.89 15.87 -1.34
CA LEU A 130 -9.54 15.25 -0.06
C LEU A 130 -8.40 16.02 0.64
N LEU A 131 -7.41 16.46 -0.11
CA LEU A 131 -6.28 17.24 0.42
C LEU A 131 -6.77 18.56 1.02
N ALA A 132 -7.63 19.27 0.30
CA ALA A 132 -8.17 20.54 0.78
C ALA A 132 -9.06 20.36 2.02
N LYS A 133 -9.89 19.30 2.06
CA LYS A 133 -10.67 18.95 3.26
C LYS A 133 -9.78 18.61 4.46
N LEU A 134 -8.70 17.85 4.22
CA LEU A 134 -7.73 17.52 5.26
C LEU A 134 -7.09 18.77 5.85
N ALA A 135 -6.68 19.73 5.02
CA ALA A 135 -6.15 21.02 5.48
C ALA A 135 -7.16 21.77 6.35
N ASN A 136 -8.42 21.88 5.90
CA ASN A 136 -9.47 22.53 6.69
C ASN A 136 -9.82 21.78 7.98
N ARG A 137 -9.61 20.46 8.06
CA ARG A 137 -9.80 19.74 9.32
C ARG A 137 -8.68 20.01 10.31
N LEU A 138 -7.44 20.05 9.84
CA LEU A 138 -6.25 20.33 10.66
C LEU A 138 -6.23 21.78 11.12
N GLN A 139 -6.60 22.70 10.25
CA GLN A 139 -6.69 24.12 10.53
C GLN A 139 -7.96 24.69 9.88
N PRO A 140 -9.07 24.81 10.65
CA PRO A 140 -10.33 25.34 10.16
C PRO A 140 -10.17 26.71 9.48
N GLY A 141 -10.82 26.86 8.32
CA GLY A 141 -10.84 28.11 7.56
C GLY A 141 -9.58 28.41 6.75
N THR A 142 -8.66 27.46 6.58
CA THR A 142 -7.45 27.70 5.76
C THR A 142 -7.75 27.81 4.27
N ILE A 143 -8.68 26.99 3.77
CA ILE A 143 -9.05 26.93 2.36
C ILE A 143 -10.52 27.31 2.26
N GLU A 144 -10.79 28.50 1.73
CA GLU A 144 -12.14 29.05 1.65
C GLU A 144 -13.04 28.29 0.66
N THR A 145 -12.49 27.95 -0.51
CA THR A 145 -13.22 27.28 -1.58
C THR A 145 -12.61 25.92 -1.88
N ILE A 146 -13.40 24.86 -1.70
CA ILE A 146 -13.04 23.50 -2.09
C ILE A 146 -13.93 23.10 -3.27
N HIS A 147 -13.32 22.81 -4.41
CA HIS A 147 -14.04 22.29 -5.58
C HIS A 147 -14.19 20.77 -5.46
N GLU A 148 -15.44 20.27 -5.51
CA GLU A 148 -15.75 18.85 -5.36
C GLU A 148 -16.60 18.31 -6.52
N GLY A 149 -16.69 16.99 -6.65
CA GLY A 149 -17.58 16.33 -7.61
C GLY A 149 -17.27 16.74 -9.06
N ASP A 150 -18.29 17.22 -9.78
CA ASP A 150 -18.14 17.64 -11.17
C ASP A 150 -17.22 18.86 -11.33
N ALA A 151 -17.22 19.79 -10.38
CA ALA A 151 -16.33 20.96 -10.42
C ALA A 151 -14.86 20.54 -10.32
N ALA A 152 -14.56 19.48 -9.56
CA ALA A 152 -13.21 18.94 -9.40
C ALA A 152 -12.72 18.14 -10.63
N LYS A 153 -13.52 18.01 -11.70
CA LYS A 153 -13.08 17.42 -12.98
C LYS A 153 -12.29 18.42 -13.83
N ASP A 154 -12.51 19.72 -13.62
CA ASP A 154 -11.78 20.77 -14.33
C ASP A 154 -10.35 20.93 -13.81
N LYS A 155 -9.35 21.00 -14.71
CA LYS A 155 -7.92 21.04 -14.33
C LYS A 155 -7.58 22.30 -13.51
N ALA A 156 -8.22 23.45 -13.76
CA ALA A 156 -7.94 24.66 -13.00
C ALA A 156 -8.43 24.52 -11.55
N ASN A 157 -9.64 23.97 -11.36
CA ASN A 157 -10.18 23.69 -10.03
C ASN A 157 -9.35 22.65 -9.26
N GLN A 158 -8.89 21.58 -9.92
CA GLN A 158 -7.96 20.61 -9.32
C GLN A 158 -6.68 21.29 -8.84
N THR A 159 -6.10 22.12 -9.70
CA THR A 159 -4.85 22.85 -9.40
C THR A 159 -5.04 23.85 -8.26
N SER A 160 -6.20 24.51 -8.20
CA SER A 160 -6.59 25.41 -7.11
C SER A 160 -6.63 24.66 -5.77
N ASN A 161 -7.37 23.54 -5.69
CA ASN A 161 -7.43 22.70 -4.49
C ASN A 161 -6.02 22.23 -4.05
N ILE A 162 -5.20 21.75 -5.00
CA ILE A 162 -3.85 21.24 -4.72
C ILE A 162 -2.93 22.35 -4.21
N ASN A 163 -2.91 23.50 -4.87
CA ASN A 163 -2.06 24.62 -4.46
C ASN A 163 -2.49 25.19 -3.10
N ALA A 164 -3.79 25.23 -2.81
CA ALA A 164 -4.29 25.62 -1.50
C ALA A 164 -3.79 24.67 -0.39
N PHE A 165 -3.79 23.36 -0.64
CA PHE A 165 -3.18 22.39 0.28
C PHE A 165 -1.66 22.56 0.42
N ILE A 166 -0.95 22.75 -0.69
CA ILE A 166 0.51 22.99 -0.70
C ILE A 166 0.87 24.20 0.15
N ASN A 167 0.13 25.29 0.01
CA ASN A 167 0.33 26.50 0.81
C ASN A 167 0.05 26.24 2.30
N PHE A 168 -1.03 25.52 2.62
CA PHE A 168 -1.32 25.11 4.00
C PHE A 168 -0.16 24.33 4.64
N VAL A 169 0.37 23.29 3.97
CA VAL A 169 1.43 22.47 4.58
C VAL A 169 2.76 23.23 4.72
N LYS A 170 3.04 24.17 3.82
CA LYS A 170 4.20 25.07 3.95
C LYS A 170 4.02 26.03 5.12
N GLU A 171 2.90 26.74 5.18
CA GLU A 171 2.70 27.84 6.15
C GLU A 171 2.30 27.37 7.55
N LYS A 172 1.47 26.33 7.67
CA LYS A 172 0.87 25.90 8.94
C LYS A 172 1.55 24.66 9.52
N ALA A 173 1.92 23.69 8.69
CA ALA A 173 2.64 22.50 9.15
C ALA A 173 4.17 22.68 9.18
N GLY A 174 4.68 23.78 8.59
CA GLY A 174 6.10 24.10 8.55
C GLY A 174 6.92 23.01 7.83
N LEU A 175 6.41 22.47 6.73
CA LEU A 175 7.17 21.57 5.87
C LEU A 175 8.10 22.38 4.96
N SER A 176 9.34 21.91 4.77
CA SER A 176 10.29 22.54 3.85
C SER A 176 9.92 22.28 2.39
N GLU A 177 10.50 23.02 1.46
CA GLU A 177 10.16 22.88 0.04
C GLU A 177 10.49 21.49 -0.52
N GLU A 178 11.53 20.84 0.01
CA GLU A 178 11.94 19.49 -0.37
C GLU A 178 10.97 18.42 0.15
N GLN A 179 10.20 18.75 1.18
CA GLN A 179 9.19 17.87 1.76
C GLN A 179 7.81 18.02 1.08
N VAL A 180 7.60 19.09 0.31
CA VAL A 180 6.30 19.45 -0.26
C VAL A 180 6.29 19.21 -1.77
N PHE A 181 5.36 18.39 -2.23
CA PHE A 181 5.17 18.15 -3.66
C PHE A 181 4.62 19.40 -4.38
N THR A 182 4.79 19.45 -5.70
CA THR A 182 4.22 20.47 -6.59
C THR A 182 2.98 19.95 -7.31
N ALA A 183 2.09 20.83 -7.79
CA ALA A 183 0.92 20.39 -8.56
C ALA A 183 1.29 19.45 -9.74
N ALA A 184 2.43 19.69 -10.39
CA ALA A 184 2.95 18.84 -11.46
C ALA A 184 3.31 17.41 -10.99
N ASP A 185 3.82 17.24 -9.76
CA ASP A 185 4.12 15.91 -9.21
C ASP A 185 2.86 15.03 -9.18
N LEU A 186 1.72 15.62 -8.79
CA LEU A 186 0.47 14.91 -8.66
C LEU A 186 -0.28 14.76 -9.99
N GLN A 187 -0.25 15.78 -10.85
CA GLN A 187 -1.06 15.81 -12.07
C GLN A 187 -0.35 15.30 -13.33
N GLU A 188 0.98 15.46 -13.42
CA GLU A 188 1.72 15.32 -14.69
C GLU A 188 2.82 14.26 -14.63
N LYS A 189 3.56 14.16 -13.53
CA LYS A 189 4.70 13.23 -13.40
C LYS A 189 4.30 11.75 -13.29
N GLY A 190 3.01 11.45 -13.13
CA GLY A 190 2.51 10.10 -12.93
C GLY A 190 3.27 9.40 -11.80
N LYS A 191 3.77 8.18 -12.04
CA LYS A 191 4.50 7.39 -11.03
C LYS A 191 5.73 8.10 -10.46
N ALA A 192 6.37 9.01 -11.20
CA ALA A 192 7.57 9.70 -10.72
C ALA A 192 7.26 10.70 -9.60
N GLY A 193 6.05 11.27 -9.57
CA GLY A 193 5.61 12.16 -8.49
C GLY A 193 5.15 11.45 -7.22
N TYR A 194 4.98 10.11 -7.26
CA TYR A 194 4.51 9.32 -6.10
C TYR A 194 5.32 9.59 -4.84
N GLN A 195 6.65 9.62 -4.95
CA GLN A 195 7.52 9.81 -3.79
C GLN A 195 7.27 11.16 -3.13
N ALA A 196 7.22 12.25 -3.92
CA ALA A 196 6.97 13.58 -3.39
C ALA A 196 5.62 13.65 -2.66
N VAL A 197 4.54 13.17 -3.30
CA VAL A 197 3.18 13.20 -2.72
C VAL A 197 3.11 12.34 -1.46
N PHE A 198 3.69 11.14 -1.48
CA PHE A 198 3.76 10.26 -0.32
C PHE A 198 4.54 10.90 0.83
N ASN A 199 5.70 11.50 0.54
CA ASN A 199 6.53 12.18 1.54
C ASN A 199 5.73 13.27 2.25
N THR A 200 5.12 14.18 1.49
CA THR A 200 4.38 15.31 2.05
C THR A 200 3.26 14.85 2.97
N LEU A 201 2.47 13.85 2.54
CA LEU A 201 1.39 13.32 3.35
C LEU A 201 1.90 12.59 4.60
N MET A 202 2.98 11.81 4.48
CA MET A 202 3.57 11.13 5.64
C MET A 202 4.12 12.14 6.65
N GLN A 203 4.87 13.14 6.20
CA GLN A 203 5.41 14.20 7.05
C GLN A 203 4.29 14.99 7.74
N LEU A 204 3.22 15.32 7.02
CA LEU A 204 2.04 15.94 7.61
C LEU A 204 1.39 15.04 8.66
N ALA A 205 1.24 13.74 8.38
CA ALA A 205 0.61 12.79 9.28
C ALA A 205 1.40 12.57 10.58
N LEU A 206 2.73 12.59 10.50
CA LEU A 206 3.63 12.54 11.65
C LEU A 206 3.56 13.82 12.50
N LYS A 207 3.39 14.98 11.85
CA LYS A 207 3.28 16.28 12.53
C LYS A 207 1.86 16.61 13.04
N ALA A 208 0.83 15.92 12.54
CA ALA A 208 -0.57 16.25 12.80
C ALA A 208 -0.91 16.33 14.30
N GLN A 209 -0.39 15.38 15.09
CA GLN A 209 -0.61 15.34 16.53
C GLN A 209 0.15 16.45 17.27
N GLY A 210 1.41 16.70 16.89
CA GLY A 210 2.25 17.68 17.59
C GLY A 210 1.90 19.14 17.27
N ILE A 211 1.42 19.42 16.06
CA ILE A 211 1.16 20.81 15.60
C ILE A 211 -0.31 21.18 15.75
N PHE A 212 -1.24 20.27 15.42
CA PHE A 212 -2.66 20.58 15.33
C PHE A 212 -3.51 19.88 16.40
N GLU A 213 -2.87 19.13 17.30
CA GLU A 213 -3.54 18.30 18.32
C GLU A 213 -4.58 17.33 17.71
N GLN A 214 -4.39 16.96 16.45
CA GLN A 214 -5.26 16.03 15.72
C GLN A 214 -4.69 14.61 15.71
N LYS A 215 -5.52 13.61 15.42
CA LYS A 215 -5.05 12.22 15.31
C LYS A 215 -3.99 12.09 14.20
N GLY A 216 -2.75 11.82 14.60
CA GLY A 216 -1.66 11.47 13.68
C GLY A 216 -1.79 10.05 13.12
N ILE A 217 -0.86 9.68 12.25
CA ILE A 217 -0.76 8.30 11.76
C ILE A 217 -0.16 7.40 12.84
N ASP A 218 -0.74 6.21 13.02
CA ASP A 218 -0.18 5.17 13.87
C ASP A 218 0.95 4.47 13.11
N VAL A 219 2.19 4.88 13.41
CA VAL A 219 3.38 4.40 12.70
C VAL A 219 3.66 2.93 13.02
N GLU A 220 3.43 2.49 14.25
CA GLU A 220 3.57 1.10 14.67
C GLU A 220 2.61 0.20 13.90
N GLN A 221 1.34 0.60 13.79
CA GLN A 221 0.35 -0.10 12.98
C GLN A 221 0.73 -0.09 11.49
N LEU A 222 1.31 1.01 11.00
CA LEU A 222 1.77 1.14 9.62
C LEU A 222 2.92 0.17 9.33
N ILE A 223 3.92 0.09 10.21
CA ILE A 223 5.05 -0.85 10.14
C ILE A 223 4.53 -2.29 10.23
N GLN A 224 3.63 -2.57 11.16
CA GLN A 224 3.03 -3.89 11.30
C GLN A 224 2.29 -4.29 10.02
N THR A 225 1.47 -3.39 9.47
CA THR A 225 0.74 -3.59 8.20
C THR A 225 1.70 -3.90 7.05
N ALA A 226 2.81 -3.16 6.93
CA ALA A 226 3.83 -3.42 5.92
C ALA A 226 4.51 -4.79 6.12
N SER A 227 4.81 -5.14 7.37
CA SER A 227 5.48 -6.40 7.71
C SER A 227 4.63 -7.64 7.44
N GLN A 228 3.30 -7.56 7.54
CA GLN A 228 2.40 -8.71 7.34
C GLN A 228 2.36 -9.20 5.88
N VAL A 229 2.86 -8.41 4.93
CA VAL A 229 2.85 -8.74 3.51
C VAL A 229 4.04 -9.63 3.11
N VAL A 230 4.78 -10.22 4.06
CA VAL A 230 5.87 -11.15 3.73
C VAL A 230 5.38 -12.16 2.69
N PRO A 231 6.05 -12.27 1.55
CA PRO A 231 5.64 -13.21 0.53
C PRO A 231 5.77 -14.60 1.12
N THR A 232 4.64 -15.27 1.33
CA THR A 232 4.58 -16.69 1.71
C THR A 232 5.48 -17.51 0.79
N ASN A 233 5.66 -17.07 -0.46
CA ASN A 233 6.55 -17.65 -1.46
C ASN A 233 8.03 -17.72 -1.07
N LEU A 234 8.59 -16.80 -0.27
CA LEU A 234 9.98 -16.93 0.18
C LEU A 234 10.09 -17.99 1.27
N VAL A 235 9.14 -18.01 2.22
CA VAL A 235 9.08 -19.02 3.27
C VAL A 235 8.79 -20.39 2.67
N GLN A 236 7.93 -20.48 1.66
CA GLN A 236 7.64 -21.71 0.91
C GLN A 236 8.81 -22.11 0.00
N THR A 237 9.53 -21.18 -0.62
CA THR A 237 10.76 -21.51 -1.36
C THR A 237 11.82 -22.05 -0.40
N ILE A 238 12.08 -21.40 0.73
CA ILE A 238 13.01 -21.87 1.77
C ILE A 238 12.57 -23.23 2.35
N LEU A 239 11.29 -23.39 2.66
CA LEU A 239 10.73 -24.66 3.13
C LEU A 239 10.84 -25.75 2.05
N ASN A 240 10.62 -25.43 0.77
CA ASN A 240 10.77 -26.37 -0.33
C ASN A 240 12.24 -26.72 -0.57
N PHE A 241 13.19 -25.79 -0.35
CA PHE A 241 14.62 -26.07 -0.37
C PHE A 241 15.02 -26.98 0.80
N PHE A 242 14.58 -26.72 2.02
CA PHE A 242 14.84 -27.59 3.17
C PHE A 242 14.16 -28.96 3.03
N ARG A 243 12.98 -29.03 2.41
CA ARG A 243 12.27 -30.29 2.16
C ARG A 243 12.88 -31.10 1.01
N ARG A 244 13.48 -30.45 0.00
CA ARG A 244 14.24 -31.10 -1.08
C ARG A 244 15.67 -31.45 -0.69
N ALA A 245 16.27 -30.74 0.27
CA ALA A 245 17.61 -31.02 0.80
C ALA A 245 17.61 -32.05 1.94
N GLN A 246 16.45 -32.59 2.34
CA GLN A 246 16.43 -33.83 3.11
C GLN A 246 17.03 -34.93 2.23
N PRO A 247 18.18 -35.53 2.63
CA PRO A 247 18.77 -36.61 1.87
C PRO A 247 17.70 -37.70 1.77
N THR A 248 17.44 -38.11 0.52
CA THR A 248 16.73 -39.34 0.22
C THR A 248 17.29 -40.38 1.16
N GLN A 249 16.52 -40.79 2.16
CA GLN A 249 16.97 -41.81 3.08
C GLN A 249 17.39 -42.99 2.20
N THR A 250 18.68 -43.31 2.28
CA THR A 250 19.30 -44.45 1.61
C THR A 250 18.37 -45.65 1.66
N PRO A 251 18.26 -46.46 0.60
CA PRO A 251 17.37 -47.63 0.53
C PRO A 251 17.64 -48.72 1.60
N LYS A 252 18.55 -48.48 2.54
CA LYS A 252 18.80 -49.29 3.74
C LYS A 252 18.01 -48.87 5.00
N LYS A 253 17.27 -47.75 5.01
CA LYS A 253 16.33 -47.41 6.11
C LYS A 253 14.87 -47.74 5.79
N LEU A 254 14.49 -47.79 4.51
CA LEU A 254 13.16 -48.25 4.06
C LEU A 254 12.95 -49.77 4.19
N ALA A 255 14.02 -50.56 4.35
CA ALA A 255 13.92 -51.99 4.69
C ALA A 255 13.81 -52.26 6.20
N LYS A 256 14.03 -51.25 7.06
CA LYS A 256 13.97 -51.39 8.52
C LYS A 256 12.68 -50.83 9.12
N GLU A 257 12.02 -49.91 8.43
CA GLU A 257 10.65 -49.44 8.77
C GLU A 257 9.53 -50.28 8.11
N ALA A 258 9.87 -51.16 7.16
CA ALA A 258 8.93 -52.14 6.60
C ALA A 258 8.77 -53.40 7.47
N GLU A 259 9.68 -53.63 8.42
CA GLU A 259 9.65 -54.77 9.36
C GLU A 259 9.11 -54.37 10.75
N GLU A 260 9.00 -53.06 11.04
CA GLU A 260 8.43 -52.53 12.30
C GLU A 260 6.94 -52.15 12.18
N LYS A 261 6.38 -52.13 10.97
CA LYS A 261 4.94 -51.89 10.73
C LYS A 261 4.05 -53.14 10.87
N ASP A 262 4.64 -54.33 11.00
CA ASP A 262 3.90 -55.58 11.28
C ASP A 262 3.71 -55.88 12.79
N LYS A 263 4.20 -54.99 13.68
CA LYS A 263 3.94 -55.08 15.13
C LYS A 263 3.20 -53.88 15.72
N ALA A 264 2.95 -52.83 14.93
CA ALA A 264 2.12 -51.69 15.34
C ALA A 264 0.65 -51.83 14.91
N ALA A 265 0.31 -52.78 14.03
CA ALA A 265 -1.05 -53.09 13.60
C ALA A 265 -1.88 -53.91 14.62
N THR A 266 -1.35 -54.13 15.83
CA THR A 266 -2.06 -54.85 16.93
C THR A 266 -2.45 -53.92 18.09
N ILE A 267 -2.18 -52.61 18.02
CA ILE A 267 -2.59 -51.64 19.06
C ILE A 267 -3.77 -50.75 18.59
N GLU A 268 -4.15 -50.81 17.31
CA GLU A 268 -5.35 -50.15 16.76
C GLU A 268 -6.62 -51.03 16.82
N LYS A 269 -6.66 -51.99 17.76
CA LYS A 269 -7.81 -52.88 18.00
C LYS A 269 -8.11 -53.15 19.48
N VAL A 270 -7.62 -52.27 20.37
CA VAL A 270 -7.92 -52.26 21.83
C VAL A 270 -7.92 -50.81 22.34
N ALA A 271 -8.77 -49.96 21.78
CA ALA A 271 -9.21 -48.69 22.39
C ALA A 271 -10.67 -48.33 22.01
N GLU A 272 -11.33 -49.24 21.30
CA GLU A 272 -12.75 -49.23 20.95
C GLU A 272 -13.44 -50.33 21.77
N GLU A 273 -13.25 -50.28 23.09
CA GLU A 273 -13.92 -51.12 24.12
C GLU A 273 -14.01 -50.29 25.42
N LYS A 274 -14.68 -49.14 25.31
CA LYS A 274 -15.35 -48.47 26.43
C LYS A 274 -16.55 -47.67 25.91
N GLN A 275 -17.33 -48.34 25.06
CA GLN A 275 -18.76 -48.10 24.88
C GLN A 275 -19.48 -49.31 25.47
N THR A 276 -20.66 -49.06 26.06
CA THR A 276 -21.68 -50.04 26.51
C THR A 276 -21.44 -50.84 27.79
N GLU A 277 -21.52 -50.18 28.95
CA GLU A 277 -22.13 -50.61 30.23
C GLU A 277 -22.71 -49.28 30.80
N ASP A 278 -23.99 -49.01 31.04
CA ASP A 278 -25.11 -49.85 31.46
C ASP A 278 -26.42 -49.44 30.76
N GLU A 279 -27.08 -50.44 30.19
CA GLU A 279 -28.42 -50.41 29.63
C GLU A 279 -29.40 -51.01 30.67
N VAL A 280 -30.50 -50.30 30.94
CA VAL A 280 -31.84 -50.83 31.30
C VAL A 280 -32.04 -51.57 32.65
N CYS A 281 -32.88 -50.99 33.52
CA CYS A 281 -33.99 -51.65 34.26
C CYS A 281 -34.82 -50.59 35.05
N LYS A 282 -36.02 -50.18 34.61
CA LYS A 282 -37.37 -50.76 34.82
C LYS A 282 -38.16 -50.15 36.02
N LYS A 283 -39.30 -49.51 35.68
CA LYS A 283 -40.62 -49.49 36.38
C LYS A 283 -40.71 -48.69 37.71
N VAL A 284 -41.77 -47.97 38.10
CA VAL A 284 -43.21 -47.89 37.71
C VAL A 284 -43.87 -46.73 38.50
N ASP A 285 -44.85 -46.05 37.87
CA ASP A 285 -46.05 -45.34 38.43
C ASP A 285 -45.94 -44.29 39.57
N VAL A 286 -46.80 -43.28 39.76
CA VAL A 286 -47.87 -42.54 39.04
C VAL A 286 -48.27 -41.37 39.98
N GLN A 287 -49.03 -40.41 39.45
CA GLN A 287 -49.89 -39.41 40.13
C GLN A 287 -49.21 -38.09 40.54
N ALA A 288 -49.49 -36.92 39.94
CA ALA A 288 -50.74 -36.20 39.58
C ALA A 288 -51.06 -35.08 40.59
N GLY A 289 -51.44 -33.89 40.07
CA GLY A 289 -52.02 -32.77 40.83
C GLY A 289 -51.22 -31.47 40.71
N VAL A 290 -51.50 -30.52 39.80
CA VAL A 290 -52.55 -29.47 39.89
C VAL A 290 -52.14 -28.41 40.94
N ASP A 291 -52.01 -27.08 40.75
CA ASP A 291 -52.74 -26.07 39.97
C ASP A 291 -51.92 -24.75 39.94
N THR A 292 -51.73 -24.16 38.75
CA THR A 292 -52.05 -22.78 38.24
C THR A 292 -51.98 -21.47 39.11
N PRO A 293 -52.09 -20.23 38.53
CA PRO A 293 -51.10 -19.13 38.67
C PRO A 293 -51.69 -17.76 39.12
N ALA A 294 -50.91 -16.66 39.18
CA ALA A 294 -51.34 -15.25 38.99
C ALA A 294 -50.16 -14.24 39.19
N VAL A 295 -49.81 -13.38 38.21
CA VAL A 295 -50.22 -11.94 38.00
C VAL A 295 -49.50 -10.97 38.97
N ALA A 296 -48.97 -9.76 38.67
CA ALA A 296 -49.14 -8.72 37.64
C ALA A 296 -47.84 -7.88 37.52
N VAL A 297 -47.43 -7.42 36.33
CA VAL A 297 -47.63 -6.06 35.74
C VAL A 297 -47.09 -4.89 36.58
N HIS A 298 -45.97 -4.34 36.10
CA HIS A 298 -45.76 -2.90 35.89
C HIS A 298 -44.90 -2.67 34.65
#